data_AF-A0A350WUS2-F1
#
_entry.id   AF-A0A350WUS2-F1
#
_cell.length_a   1.000
_cell.length_b   1.000
_cell.length_c   1.000
_cell.angle_alpha   90.00
_cell.angle_beta   90.00
_cell.angle_gamma   90.00
#
_symmetry.space_group_name_H-M   'P 1'
#
loop_
_entity.id
_entity.type
_entity.pdbx_description
1 polymer ?
#
loop_
_entity_poly.entity_id
_entity_poly.type
_entity_poly.pdbx_seq_one_letter_code
_entity_poly.pdbx_strand_id
1 'polypeptide(L)'
;MLRPESFLTHTLVHHPHGQAVTRILAAAIHAVEPQAAIRRFVKLNGNTLEVDGQKYDLSETGRILILGLGKASLSMAQPLADMLA
;
A
#
# COMPACT_ATOMS: atom_id res chain seq x y z
N MET A 1 -10.73 -4.19 4.80
CA MET A 1 -10.86 -3.16 3.74
C MET A 1 -11.89 -2.12 4.19
N LEU A 2 -11.62 -0.83 4.07
CA LEU A 2 -12.58 0.22 4.48
C LEU A 2 -13.81 0.18 3.57
N ARG A 3 -15.00 0.05 4.14
CA ARG A 3 -16.22 0.06 3.33
C ARG A 3 -16.71 1.49 3.14
N PRO A 4 -17.38 1.85 2.03
CA PRO A 4 -17.95 3.17 1.86
C PRO A 4 -18.80 3.63 3.05
N GLU A 5 -19.56 2.73 3.68
CA GLU A 5 -20.43 3.07 4.81
C GLU A 5 -19.64 3.56 6.03
N SER A 6 -18.35 3.23 6.14
CA SER A 6 -17.46 3.74 7.20
C SER A 6 -17.24 5.26 7.14
N PHE A 7 -17.55 5.89 6.01
CA PHE A 7 -17.45 7.34 5.83
C PHE A 7 -18.80 8.07 5.97
N LEU A 8 -19.90 7.38 6.29
CA LEU A 8 -21.21 8.01 6.49
C LEU A 8 -21.23 8.82 7.79
N THR A 9 -20.88 10.10 7.67
CA THR A 9 -21.04 11.10 8.74
C THR A 9 -22.46 11.68 8.73
N HIS A 10 -22.85 12.40 9.79
CA HIS A 10 -24.17 13.04 9.87
C HIS A 10 -24.51 13.86 8.62
N THR A 11 -23.57 14.70 8.16
CA THR A 11 -23.75 15.49 6.94
C THR A 11 -23.94 14.62 5.69
N LEU A 12 -23.14 13.56 5.53
CA LEU A 12 -23.21 12.71 4.34
C LEU A 12 -24.44 11.81 4.33
N VAL A 13 -25.00 11.45 5.48
CA VAL A 13 -26.27 10.71 5.55
C VAL A 13 -27.43 11.53 4.97
N HIS A 14 -27.44 12.85 5.19
CA HIS A 14 -28.52 13.73 4.72
C HIS A 14 -28.22 14.42 3.38
N HIS A 15 -27.06 14.19 2.78
CA HIS A 15 -26.68 14.80 1.52
C HIS A 15 -27.15 13.95 0.32
N PRO A 16 -27.76 14.53 -0.74
CA PRO A 16 -28.24 13.79 -1.91
C PRO A 16 -27.18 12.91 -2.60
N HIS A 17 -25.91 13.31 -2.49
CA HIS A 17 -24.77 12.58 -3.06
C HIS A 17 -23.92 11.83 -2.02
N GLY A 18 -24.39 11.69 -0.78
CA GLY A 18 -23.65 11.07 0.31
C GLY A 18 -23.03 9.72 -0.04
N GLN A 19 -23.83 8.82 -0.61
CA GLN A 19 -23.37 7.50 -1.05
C GLN A 19 -22.30 7.57 -2.16
N ALA A 20 -22.40 8.53 -3.08
CA ALA A 20 -21.40 8.69 -4.13
C ALA A 20 -20.08 9.19 -3.53
N VAL A 21 -20.14 10.18 -2.63
CA VAL A 21 -18.98 10.71 -1.92
C VAL A 21 -18.28 9.61 -1.12
N THR A 22 -19.00 8.81 -0.36
CA THR A 22 -18.37 7.75 0.45
C THR A 22 -17.74 6.64 -0.39
N ARG A 23 -18.31 6.29 -1.55
CA ARG A 23 -17.69 5.38 -2.51
C ARG A 23 -16.38 5.94 -3.07
N ILE A 24 -16.37 7.21 -3.45
CA ILE A 24 -15.15 7.88 -3.94
C ILE A 24 -14.08 7.89 -2.85
N LEU A 25 -14.43 8.24 -1.62
CA LEU A 25 -13.49 8.24 -0.49
C LEU A 25 -12.90 6.85 -0.22
N ALA A 26 -13.73 5.81 -0.18
CA ALA A 26 -13.25 4.44 0.01
C ALA A 26 -12.28 4.02 -1.10
N ALA A 27 -12.63 4.27 -2.36
CA ALA A 27 -11.76 3.98 -3.49
C ALA A 27 -10.44 4.76 -3.42
N ALA A 28 -10.48 6.04 -3.05
CA ALA A 28 -9.29 6.87 -2.93
C ALA A 28 -8.35 6.35 -1.83
N ILE A 29 -8.87 5.97 -0.67
CA ILE A 29 -8.04 5.41 0.41
C ILE A 29 -7.50 4.02 0.04
N HIS A 30 -8.27 3.18 -0.64
CA HIS A 30 -7.78 1.87 -1.10
C HIS A 30 -6.68 1.99 -2.15
N ALA A 31 -6.76 2.99 -3.03
CA ALA A 31 -5.76 3.22 -4.07
C ALA A 31 -4.36 3.53 -3.50
N VAL A 32 -4.29 4.03 -2.26
CA VAL A 32 -3.04 4.38 -1.56
C VAL A 32 -2.77 3.49 -0.34
N GLU A 33 -3.41 2.32 -0.27
CA GLU A 33 -3.19 1.39 0.85
C GLU A 33 -1.72 0.92 0.84
N PRO A 34 -0.98 1.06 1.96
CA PRO A 34 0.47 0.85 1.99
C PRO A 34 0.93 -0.54 1.52
N GLN A 35 0.27 -1.62 1.94
CA GLN A 35 0.69 -2.96 1.53
C GLN A 35 0.43 -3.21 0.04
N ALA A 36 -0.73 -2.78 -0.46
CA ALA A 36 -1.09 -2.86 -1.86
C ALA A 36 -0.12 -2.05 -2.73
N ALA A 37 0.31 -0.87 -2.26
CA ALA A 37 1.33 -0.07 -2.95
C ALA A 37 2.65 -0.84 -3.06
N ILE A 38 3.15 -1.42 -1.96
CA ILE A 38 4.38 -2.24 -1.99
C ILE A 38 4.23 -3.41 -2.97
N ARG A 39 3.13 -4.16 -2.92
CA ARG A 39 2.91 -5.30 -3.84
C ARG A 39 2.79 -4.88 -5.30
N ARG A 40 2.30 -3.68 -5.57
CA ARG A 40 2.16 -3.13 -6.93
C ARG A 40 3.51 -2.71 -7.51
N PHE A 41 4.32 -2.03 -6.71
CA PHE A 41 5.54 -1.37 -7.16
C PHE A 41 6.80 -2.18 -6.91
N VAL A 42 6.77 -3.16 -6.02
CA VAL A 42 7.94 -3.99 -5.68
C VAL A 42 7.66 -5.45 -6.04
N LYS A 43 8.56 -6.06 -6.80
CA LYS A 43 8.48 -7.47 -7.19
C LYS A 43 9.84 -8.12 -7.06
N LEU A 44 9.89 -9.35 -6.56
CA LEU A 44 11.10 -10.15 -6.53
C LEU A 44 10.94 -11.34 -7.48
N ASN A 45 11.83 -11.45 -8.46
CA ASN A 45 11.88 -12.55 -9.42
C ASN A 45 13.26 -13.22 -9.35
N GLY A 46 13.36 -14.35 -8.65
CA GLY A 46 14.66 -14.96 -8.33
C GLY A 46 15.49 -13.97 -7.52
N ASN A 47 16.68 -13.61 -8.02
CA ASN A 47 17.57 -12.62 -7.41
C ASN A 47 17.35 -11.19 -7.94
N THR A 48 16.42 -10.95 -8.85
CA THR A 48 16.16 -9.59 -9.35
C THR A 48 15.02 -8.95 -8.58
N LEU A 49 15.32 -7.89 -7.83
CA LEU A 49 14.32 -7.01 -7.23
C LEU A 49 13.96 -5.91 -8.23
N GLU A 50 12.68 -5.76 -8.54
CA GLU A 50 12.15 -4.67 -9.34
C GLU A 50 11.39 -3.71 -8.42
N VAL A 51 11.76 -2.42 -8.44
CA VAL A 51 11.11 -1.33 -7.71
C VAL A 51 10.72 -0.26 -8.73
N ASP A 52 9.42 -0.07 -8.95
CA ASP A 52 8.87 0.89 -9.90
C ASP A 52 9.54 0.83 -11.29
N GLY A 53 9.73 -0.40 -11.78
CA GLY A 53 10.38 -0.68 -13.07
C GLY A 53 11.92 -0.63 -13.06
N GLN A 54 12.55 -0.14 -11.98
CA GLN A 54 14.00 -0.23 -11.80
C GLN A 54 14.40 -1.60 -11.27
N LYS A 55 15.40 -2.23 -11.88
CA LYS A 55 15.85 -3.58 -11.53
C LYS A 55 17.18 -3.54 -10.77
N TYR A 56 17.26 -4.33 -9.71
CA TYR A 56 18.44 -4.53 -8.88
C TYR A 56 18.77 -6.02 -8.86
N ASP A 57 20.01 -6.37 -9.22
CA ASP A 57 20.49 -7.73 -9.06
C ASP A 57 20.98 -7.93 -7.62
N LEU A 58 20.40 -8.91 -6.93
CA LEU A 58 20.72 -9.28 -5.56
C LEU A 58 21.64 -10.50 -5.47
N SER A 59 22.16 -11.02 -6.60
CA SER A 59 23.02 -12.21 -6.65
C SER A 59 24.27 -12.11 -5.74
N GLU A 60 24.88 -10.92 -5.66
CA GLU A 60 26.03 -10.63 -4.81
C GLU A 60 25.66 -9.81 -3.55
N THR A 61 24.37 -9.58 -3.31
CA THR A 61 23.92 -8.79 -2.14
C THR A 61 23.91 -9.66 -0.89
N GLY A 62 24.85 -9.41 0.02
CA GLY A 62 24.98 -10.20 1.26
C GLY A 62 23.86 -9.95 2.27
N ARG A 63 23.54 -8.69 2.58
CA ARG A 63 22.50 -8.34 3.57
C ARG A 63 21.65 -7.18 3.08
N ILE A 64 20.33 -7.35 3.18
CA ILE A 64 19.35 -6.31 2.91
C ILE A 64 18.86 -5.75 4.25
N LEU A 65 18.82 -4.42 4.35
CA LEU A 65 18.36 -3.71 5.55
C LEU A 65 17.12 -2.90 5.18
N ILE A 66 16.05 -3.07 5.95
CA ILE A 66 14.80 -2.31 5.79
C ILE A 66 14.73 -1.29 6.91
N LEU A 67 14.70 0.00 6.55
CA LEU A 67 14.51 1.10 7.49
C LEU A 67 13.10 1.67 7.33
N GLY A 68 12.23 1.42 8.31
CA GLY A 68 10.87 1.98 8.36
C GLY A 68 10.83 3.28 9.15
N LEU A 69 10.30 4.35 8.54
CA LEU A 69 10.11 5.66 9.19
C LEU A 69 8.71 6.21 8.87
N GLY A 70 8.00 6.72 9.89
CA GLY A 70 6.68 7.34 9.74
C GLY A 70 5.49 6.45 10.12
N LYS A 71 4.27 7.00 10.04
CA LYS A 71 3.02 6.36 10.52
C LYS A 71 2.71 5.01 9.87
N ALA A 72 3.00 4.88 8.58
CA ALA A 72 2.75 3.68 7.80
C ALA A 72 4.00 2.78 7.68
N SER A 73 5.06 3.07 8.45
CA SER A 73 6.35 2.36 8.33
C SER A 73 6.19 0.85 8.47
N LEU A 74 5.47 0.39 9.50
CA LEU A 74 5.24 -1.04 9.72
C LEU A 74 4.48 -1.69 8.55
N SER A 75 3.40 -1.06 8.08
CA SER A 75 2.59 -1.61 6.99
C SER A 75 3.32 -1.58 5.64
N MET A 76 4.29 -0.70 5.46
CA MET A 76 5.16 -0.69 4.27
C MET A 76 6.34 -1.68 4.40
N ALA A 77 6.94 -1.79 5.59
CA ALA A 77 8.14 -2.60 5.82
C ALA A 77 7.83 -4.09 5.89
N GLN A 78 6.71 -4.50 6.51
CA GLN A 78 6.37 -5.91 6.67
C GLN A 78 6.34 -6.69 5.34
N PRO A 79 5.60 -6.25 4.29
CA PRO A 79 5.59 -6.99 3.03
C PRO A 79 6.94 -7.02 2.31
N LEU A 80 7.82 -6.04 2.55
CA LEU A 80 9.20 -6.07 2.05
C LEU A 80 10.02 -7.13 2.81
N ALA A 81 9.89 -7.17 4.14
CA ALA A 81 10.57 -8.16 4.96
C ALA A 81 10.12 -9.58 4.62
N ASP A 82 8.81 -9.80 4.42
CA ASP A 82 8.26 -11.09 4.02
C ASP A 82 8.76 -11.54 2.63
N MET A 83 8.98 -10.58 1.71
CA MET A 83 9.44 -10.85 0.35
C MET A 83 10.96 -11.13 0.29
N LEU A 84 11.74 -10.52 1.18
CA LEU A 84 13.21 -10.49 1.15
C LEU A 84 13.86 -11.37 2.25
N ALA A 85 13.06 -12.12 3.00
CA ALA A 85 13.51 -13.09 4.00
C ALA A 85 14.05 -14.37 3.34
#